data_AF-A0AAD4NMM0-F1
#
_entry.id   AF-A0AAD4NMM0-F1
#
_cell.length_a   1.000
_cell.length_b   1.000
_cell.length_c   1.000
_cell.angle_alpha   90.00
_cell.angle_beta   90.00
_cell.angle_gamma   90.00
#
_symmetry.space_group_name_H-M   'P 1'
#
loop_
_entity.id
_entity.type
_entity.pdbx_description
1 polymer ?
#
loop_
_entity_poly.entity_id
_entity_poly.type
_entity_poly.pdbx_seq_one_letter_code
_entity_poly.pdbx_strand_id
1 'polypeptide(L)'
;MSAPTEQEQVPNAPTNNLNVKQQNRIQKRRLAREKLVNHLALTRKNSKLHNAGGVTGSMRRPRGPDGRFLTPEQLTTQYMKSLTIQETNDKRIKGPMEKPKL
;
A
#
# COMPACT_ATOMS: atom_id res chain seq x y z
N MET A 1 -8.59 3.98 24.51
CA MET A 1 -8.76 2.53 24.77
C MET A 1 -10.20 2.18 24.47
N SER A 2 -10.52 1.91 23.19
CA SER A 2 -11.90 1.61 22.78
C SER A 2 -11.99 0.11 22.47
N ALA A 3 -12.91 -0.55 23.15
CA ALA A 3 -13.14 -1.99 23.11
C ALA A 3 -13.45 -2.48 21.68
N PRO A 4 -13.04 -3.71 21.32
CA PRO A 4 -13.52 -4.32 20.09
C PRO A 4 -15.03 -4.56 20.24
N THR A 5 -15.81 -3.99 19.32
CA THR A 5 -17.25 -4.23 19.19
C THR A 5 -17.49 -5.73 19.25
N GLU A 6 -18.16 -6.18 20.31
CA GLU A 6 -18.64 -7.55 20.46
C GLU A 6 -19.45 -7.86 19.22
N GLN A 7 -18.88 -8.69 18.34
CA GLN A 7 -19.66 -9.32 17.30
C GLN A 7 -20.68 -10.16 18.05
N GLU A 8 -21.95 -9.77 17.97
CA GLU A 8 -23.06 -10.65 18.33
C GLU A 8 -22.79 -12.00 17.68
N GLN A 9 -22.31 -12.96 18.48
CA GLN A 9 -22.38 -14.36 18.14
C GLN A 9 -23.87 -14.65 18.09
N VAL A 10 -24.46 -14.53 16.89
CA VAL A 10 -25.83 -14.99 16.65
C VAL A 10 -25.86 -16.45 17.12
N PRO A 11 -26.50 -16.73 18.27
CA PRO A 11 -26.32 -17.99 18.94
C PRO A 11 -27.05 -19.02 18.11
N ASN A 12 -26.29 -19.87 17.41
CA ASN A 12 -26.71 -21.15 16.84
C ASN A 12 -28.18 -21.18 16.37
N ALA A 13 -28.61 -20.15 15.62
CA ALA A 13 -30.01 -19.98 15.30
C ALA A 13 -30.41 -21.17 14.41
N PRO A 14 -31.50 -21.89 14.75
CA PRO A 14 -31.88 -23.09 14.02
C PRO A 14 -32.03 -22.72 12.55
N THR A 15 -31.43 -23.54 11.67
CA THR A 15 -31.50 -23.39 10.21
C THR A 15 -32.91 -23.56 9.64
N ASN A 16 -33.92 -23.58 10.51
CA ASN A 16 -35.32 -23.88 10.23
C ASN A 16 -35.96 -22.84 9.30
N ASN A 17 -35.38 -21.64 9.18
CA ASN A 17 -35.87 -20.58 8.29
C ASN A 17 -35.02 -20.38 7.03
N LEU A 18 -34.13 -21.33 6.69
CA LEU A 18 -33.28 -21.24 5.50
C LEU A 18 -33.85 -22.06 4.35
N ASN A 19 -33.52 -21.68 3.12
CA ASN A 19 -33.83 -22.47 1.93
C ASN A 19 -33.34 -23.91 2.13
N VAL A 20 -34.27 -24.87 2.06
CA VAL A 20 -34.04 -26.28 2.36
C VAL A 20 -32.88 -26.86 1.54
N LYS A 21 -32.76 -26.47 0.26
CA LYS A 21 -31.66 -26.94 -0.62
C LYS A 21 -30.28 -26.46 -0.18
N GLN A 22 -30.23 -25.41 0.62
CA GLN A 22 -28.99 -24.75 1.01
C GLN A 22 -28.53 -25.11 2.42
N GLN A 23 -29.38 -25.70 3.26
CA GLN A 23 -29.10 -26.00 4.68
C GLN A 23 -27.78 -26.76 4.86
N ASN A 24 -27.62 -27.91 4.20
CA ASN A 24 -26.40 -28.73 4.28
C ASN A 24 -25.15 -27.98 3.80
N ARG A 25 -25.28 -27.17 2.73
CA ARG A 25 -24.17 -26.37 2.20
C ARG A 25 -23.78 -25.26 3.17
N ILE A 26 -24.75 -24.58 3.77
CA ILE A 26 -24.54 -23.52 4.74
C ILE A 26 -23.82 -24.07 5.96
N GLN A 27 -24.24 -25.21 6.49
CA GLN A 27 -23.58 -25.87 7.62
C GLN A 27 -22.11 -26.22 7.30
N LYS A 28 -21.85 -26.86 6.15
CA LYS A 28 -20.48 -27.17 5.70
C LYS A 28 -19.62 -25.91 5.57
N ARG A 29 -20.17 -24.81 5.03
CA ARG A 29 -19.46 -23.54 4.86
C ARG A 29 -19.20 -22.83 6.18
N ARG A 30 -20.10 -22.91 7.16
CA ARG A 30 -19.88 -22.37 8.51
C ARG A 30 -18.66 -23.03 9.16
N LEU A 31 -18.64 -24.37 9.19
CA LEU A 31 -17.50 -25.14 9.72
C LEU A 31 -16.17 -24.81 9.00
N ALA A 32 -16.20 -24.70 7.66
CA ALA A 32 -15.02 -24.33 6.89
C ALA A 32 -14.53 -22.90 7.20
N ARG A 33 -15.45 -21.94 7.39
CA ARG A 33 -15.11 -20.56 7.77
C ARG A 33 -14.53 -20.51 9.18
N GLU A 34 -15.08 -21.23 10.14
CA GLU A 34 -14.54 -21.32 11.50
C GLU A 34 -13.11 -21.86 11.50
N LYS A 35 -12.85 -22.95 10.77
CA LYS A 35 -11.50 -23.50 10.58
C LYS A 35 -10.53 -22.49 9.96
N LEU A 36 -10.97 -21.77 8.92
CA LEU A 36 -10.18 -20.74 8.26
C LEU A 36 -9.89 -19.54 9.17
N VAL A 37 -10.90 -19.09 9.92
CA VAL A 37 -10.79 -18.02 10.91
C VAL A 37 -9.77 -18.41 11.98
N ASN A 38 -9.84 -19.63 12.53
CA ASN A 38 -8.89 -20.11 13.52
C ASN A 38 -7.46 -20.16 12.98
N HIS A 39 -7.28 -20.65 11.75
CA HIS A 39 -5.98 -20.68 11.08
C HIS A 39 -5.40 -19.27 10.82
N LEU A 40 -6.24 -18.34 10.37
CA LEU A 40 -5.84 -16.96 10.05
C LEU A 40 -5.90 -15.99 11.24
N ALA A 41 -6.38 -16.42 12.41
CA ALA A 41 -6.46 -15.56 13.60
C ALA A 41 -5.06 -15.12 14.06
N LEU A 42 -4.05 -15.99 13.89
CA LEU A 42 -2.65 -15.66 14.19
C LEU A 42 -2.03 -14.68 13.17
N THR A 43 -2.59 -14.53 11.97
CA THR A 43 -2.01 -13.72 10.88
C THR A 43 -2.70 -12.38 10.63
N ARG A 44 -3.96 -12.22 11.09
CA ARG A 44 -4.82 -11.07 10.77
C ARG A 44 -4.53 -9.78 11.53
N LYS A 45 -3.96 -9.82 12.73
CA LYS A 45 -4.02 -8.64 13.61
C LYS A 45 -3.12 -7.47 13.20
N ASN A 46 -2.00 -7.65 12.50
CA ASN A 46 -1.07 -6.55 12.19
C ASN A 46 -0.21 -6.76 10.93
N SER A 47 -0.55 -7.69 10.03
CA SER A 47 0.25 -7.87 8.83
C SER A 47 -0.11 -6.80 7.79
N LYS A 48 0.82 -5.87 7.53
CA LYS A 48 0.88 -5.20 6.23
C LYS A 48 0.87 -6.32 5.18
N LEU A 49 0.07 -6.17 4.12
CA LEU A 49 -0.10 -7.20 3.07
C LEU A 49 1.24 -7.71 2.50
N HIS A 50 2.33 -6.96 2.67
CA HIS A 50 3.70 -7.37 2.42
C HIS A 50 4.67 -6.81 3.47
N ASN A 51 5.69 -7.58 3.87
CA ASN A 51 6.73 -7.13 4.79
C ASN A 51 7.60 -5.97 4.24
N ALA A 52 7.63 -5.74 2.91
CA ALA A 52 8.50 -4.72 2.30
C ALA A 52 7.99 -4.05 1.00
N GLY A 53 6.70 -4.17 0.61
CA GLY A 53 6.27 -3.83 -0.75
C GLY A 53 5.38 -2.59 -0.94
N GLY A 54 4.26 -2.51 -0.23
CA GLY A 54 3.18 -1.57 -0.59
C GLY A 54 3.40 -0.12 -0.18
N VAL A 55 4.09 0.10 0.95
CA VAL A 55 4.27 1.45 1.52
C VAL A 55 5.63 2.04 1.11
N THR A 56 6.70 1.25 1.21
CA THR A 56 8.08 1.65 0.85
C THR A 56 8.26 1.80 -0.66
N GLY A 57 7.74 0.87 -1.46
CA GLY A 57 7.80 0.92 -2.92
C GLY A 57 6.97 2.07 -3.50
N SER A 58 5.82 2.39 -2.89
CA SER A 58 4.99 3.53 -3.32
C SER A 58 5.69 4.87 -3.05
N MET A 59 6.28 5.07 -1.86
CA MET A 59 6.92 6.34 -1.53
C MET A 59 8.21 6.60 -2.30
N ARG A 60 8.98 5.55 -2.65
CA ARG A 60 10.25 5.64 -3.40
C ARG A 60 10.09 6.00 -4.87
N ARG A 61 8.88 5.90 -5.43
CA ARG A 61 8.65 6.18 -6.85
C ARG A 61 8.59 7.70 -7.10
N PRO A 62 9.16 8.19 -8.20
CA PRO A 62 9.09 9.61 -8.58
C PRO A 62 7.65 10.04 -8.84
N ARG A 63 7.30 11.25 -8.36
CA ARG A 63 5.94 11.80 -8.36
C ARG A 63 5.88 13.14 -9.08
N GLY A 64 4.75 13.34 -9.74
CA GLY A 64 4.46 14.58 -10.45
C GLY A 64 3.91 15.63 -9.48
N PRO A 65 3.70 16.86 -9.96
CA PRO A 65 3.10 17.92 -9.15
C PRO A 65 1.70 17.57 -8.63
N ASP A 66 0.95 16.73 -9.38
CA ASP A 66 -0.38 16.21 -9.00
C ASP A 66 -0.33 15.00 -8.06
N GLY A 67 0.86 14.58 -7.59
CA GLY A 67 1.03 13.43 -6.68
C GLY A 67 0.88 12.05 -7.34
N ARG A 68 0.43 11.99 -8.60
CA ARG A 68 0.47 10.79 -9.46
C ARG A 68 1.91 10.39 -9.77
N PHE A 69 2.12 9.11 -10.07
CA PHE A 69 3.42 8.65 -10.58
C PHE A 69 3.68 9.25 -11.96
N LEU A 70 4.93 9.62 -12.23
CA LEU A 70 5.30 10.11 -13.56
C LEU A 70 5.06 9.03 -14.61
N THR A 71 4.60 9.45 -15.77
CA THR A 71 4.58 8.61 -16.97
C THR A 71 6.01 8.34 -17.45
N PRO A 72 6.25 7.29 -18.25
CA PRO A 72 7.60 6.97 -18.75
C PRO A 72 8.27 8.14 -19.50
N GLU A 73 7.51 8.88 -20.27
CA GLU A 73 8.00 10.07 -20.98
C GLU A 73 8.38 11.20 -20.02
N GLN A 74 7.55 11.45 -19.00
CA GLN A 74 7.83 12.43 -17.95
C GLN A 74 9.05 12.02 -17.11
N LEU A 75 9.24 10.73 -16.87
CA LEU A 75 10.42 10.20 -16.20
C LEU A 75 11.70 10.55 -16.97
N THR A 76 11.73 10.24 -18.27
CA THR A 76 12.87 10.55 -19.13
C THR A 76 13.19 12.04 -19.12
N THR A 77 12.18 12.89 -19.27
CA THR A 77 12.38 14.35 -19.24
C THR A 77 12.86 14.84 -17.87
N GLN A 78 12.39 14.26 -16.76
CA GLN A 78 12.88 14.57 -15.42
C GLN A 78 14.37 14.19 -15.27
N TYR A 79 14.76 12.99 -15.70
CA TYR A 79 16.15 12.55 -15.67
C TYR A 79 17.04 13.45 -16.53
N MET A 80 16.62 13.77 -17.76
CA MET A 80 17.33 14.69 -18.66
C MET A 80 17.48 16.09 -18.05
N LYS A 81 16.42 16.63 -17.43
CA LYS A 81 16.46 17.94 -16.75
C LYS A 81 17.40 17.94 -15.54
N SER A 82 17.50 16.83 -14.81
CA SER A 82 18.44 16.72 -13.69
C SER A 82 19.90 16.75 -14.14
N LEU A 83 20.22 16.11 -15.28
CA LEU A 83 21.56 16.07 -15.86
C LEU A 83 22.00 17.45 -16.37
N THR A 84 21.13 18.19 -17.07
CA THR A 84 21.46 19.53 -17.57
C THR A 84 21.71 20.55 -16.45
N ILE A 85 21.00 20.44 -15.33
CA ILE A 85 21.24 21.27 -14.15
C ILE A 85 22.62 20.97 -13.52
N GLN A 86 23.06 19.72 -13.52
CA GLN A 86 24.39 19.36 -13.01
C GLN A 86 25.51 19.92 -13.88
N GLU A 87 25.41 19.78 -15.20
CA GLU A 87 26.41 20.31 -16.14
C GLU A 87 26.58 21.83 -16.04
N THR A 88 25.49 22.56 -15.81
CA THR A 88 25.54 24.02 -15.67
C THR A 88 26.16 24.45 -14.34
N ASN A 89 25.90 23.70 -13.26
CA ASN A 89 26.52 23.95 -11.95
C ASN A 89 28.03 23.67 -11.97
N ASP A 90 28.47 22.58 -12.61
CA ASP A 90 29.89 22.23 -12.73
C ASP A 90 30.69 23.27 -13.54
N LYS A 91 30.08 23.84 -14.58
CA LYS A 91 30.67 24.92 -15.37
C LYS A 91 30.75 26.24 -14.59
N ARG A 92 29.77 26.51 -13.72
CA ARG A 92 29.74 27.72 -12.87
C ARG A 92 30.83 27.70 -11.79
N ILE A 93 31.12 26.53 -11.22
CA ILE A 93 32.17 26.34 -10.19
C ILE A 93 33.57 26.44 -10.79
N LYS A 94 33.75 26.06 -12.08
CA LYS A 94 35.04 26.13 -12.79
C LYS A 94 35.27 27.44 -13.55
N GLY A 95 34.32 28.38 -13.54
CA GLY A 95 34.48 29.70 -14.13
C GLY A 95 35.48 30.56 -13.35
N PRO A 96 36.16 31.54 -13.98
CA PRO A 96 37.08 32.41 -13.26
C PRO A 96 36.31 33.22 -12.21
N MET A 97 36.61 32.98 -10.94
CA MET A 97 36.11 33.79 -9.82
C MET A 97 36.73 35.18 -9.95
N GLU A 98 36.00 36.16 -10.50
CA GLU A 98 36.42 37.57 -10.46
C GLU A 98 36.50 38.02 -8.99
N LYS A 99 37.71 38.24 -8.50
CA LYS A 99 37.94 38.76 -7.15
C LYS A 99 37.34 40.18 -7.07
N PRO A 100 36.54 40.50 -6.04
CA PRO A 100 36.00 41.84 -5.88
C PRO A 100 37.15 42.84 -5.71
N LYS A 101 37.13 43.93 -6.48
CA LYS A 101 38.09 45.03 -6.36
C LYS A 101 37.85 45.74 -5.02
N LEU A 102 38.91 45.82 -4.20
CA LEU A 102 38.99 46.64 -2.98
C LEU A 102 38.97 48.12 -3.32
#